data_AF-R5CK22-F1
#
_entry.id   AF-R5CK22-F1
#
_cell.length_a   1.000
_cell.length_b   1.000
_cell.length_c   1.000
_cell.angle_alpha   90.00
_cell.angle_beta   90.00
_cell.angle_gamma   90.00
#
_symmetry.space_group_name_H-M   'P 1'
#
loop_
_entity.id
_entity.type
_entity.pdbx_description
1 polymer ?
#
loop_
_entity_poly.entity_id
_entity_poly.type
_entity_poly.pdbx_seq_one_letter_code
_entity_poly.pdbx_strand_id
1 'polypeptide(L)'
;MIFSCFELGAAGAISAILSVFPEECVKMWKLAKEGKHEEGLAIQNSLYDKWQCLGGNQFPIRLKYALECRGRHVGLCRSPITYLPEEDKEKIRKAFAE
;
A
#
# COMPACT_ATOMS: atom_id res chain seq x y z
N MET A 1 -5.43 9.92 -0.30
CA MET A 1 -4.93 8.71 -1.00
C MET A 1 -4.79 9.04 -2.49
N ILE A 2 -4.11 8.20 -3.28
CA ILE A 2 -3.55 8.59 -4.60
C ILE A 2 -4.58 8.78 -5.73
N PHE A 3 -5.79 8.21 -5.64
CA PHE A 3 -6.78 8.29 -6.71
C PHE A 3 -7.23 9.73 -6.96
N SER A 4 -7.53 10.48 -5.91
CA SER A 4 -7.95 11.88 -6.03
C SER A 4 -6.86 12.76 -6.68
N CYS A 5 -5.58 12.42 -6.51
CA CYS A 5 -4.51 13.12 -7.22
C CYS A 5 -4.58 12.88 -8.74
N PHE A 6 -4.93 11.67 -9.17
CA PHE A 6 -5.11 11.35 -10.58
C PHE A 6 -6.30 12.13 -11.18
N GLU A 7 -7.41 12.24 -10.45
CA GLU A 7 -8.57 13.02 -10.87
C GLU A 7 -8.26 14.52 -10.99
N LEU A 8 -7.38 15.03 -10.12
CA LEU A 8 -6.90 16.42 -10.15
C LEU A 8 -5.80 16.68 -11.20
N GLY A 9 -5.49 15.70 -12.07
CA GLY A 9 -4.59 15.88 -13.20
C GLY A 9 -3.12 15.54 -12.94
N ALA A 10 -2.79 14.86 -11.83
CA ALA A 10 -1.44 14.33 -11.64
C ALA A 10 -1.04 13.42 -12.81
N ALA A 11 0.22 13.48 -13.24
CA ALA A 11 0.73 12.66 -14.34
C ALA A 11 1.04 11.21 -13.95
N GLY A 12 1.04 10.90 -12.64
CA GLY A 12 1.35 9.60 -12.08
C GLY A 12 1.60 9.69 -10.58
N ALA A 13 2.16 8.63 -10.00
CA ALA A 13 2.51 8.57 -8.58
C ALA A 13 3.86 7.89 -8.36
N ILE A 14 4.63 8.40 -7.41
CA ILE A 14 5.79 7.73 -6.81
C ILE A 14 5.42 7.49 -5.35
N SER A 15 5.09 6.24 -5.00
CA SER A 15 4.58 5.89 -3.67
C SER A 15 4.94 4.46 -3.30
N ALA A 16 5.13 4.22 -2.00
CA ALA A 16 5.46 2.90 -1.49
C ALA A 16 4.30 1.89 -1.61
N ILE A 17 3.04 2.36 -1.58
CA ILE A 17 1.84 1.49 -1.74
C ILE A 17 1.85 0.72 -3.06
N LEU A 18 2.46 1.30 -4.10
CA LEU A 18 2.61 0.70 -5.43
C LEU A 18 3.41 -0.61 -5.38
N SER A 19 4.29 -0.78 -4.39
CA SER A 19 5.09 -2.00 -4.23
C SER A 19 4.21 -3.19 -3.81
N VAL A 20 3.13 -2.91 -3.07
CA VAL A 20 2.26 -3.91 -2.46
C VAL A 20 1.02 -4.16 -3.32
N PHE A 21 0.43 -3.10 -3.87
CA PHE A 21 -0.83 -3.13 -4.64
C PHE A 21 -0.65 -2.53 -6.05
N PRO A 22 0.30 -3.04 -6.87
CA PRO A 22 0.59 -2.43 -8.17
C PRO A 22 -0.60 -2.47 -9.13
N GLU A 23 -1.37 -3.56 -9.13
CA GLU A 23 -2.49 -3.77 -10.04
C GLU A 23 -3.64 -2.82 -9.74
N GLU A 24 -3.99 -2.69 -8.46
CA GLU A 24 -5.03 -1.79 -7.98
C GLU A 24 -4.65 -0.32 -8.25
N CYS A 25 -3.38 0.03 -8.10
CA CYS A 25 -2.90 1.38 -8.38
C CYS A 25 -2.96 1.71 -9.88
N VAL A 26 -2.58 0.77 -10.75
CA VAL A 26 -2.74 0.92 -12.20
C VAL A 26 -4.22 1.00 -12.58
N LYS A 27 -5.09 0.20 -11.96
CA LYS A 27 -6.53 0.25 -12.19
C LYS A 27 -7.12 1.60 -11.78
N MET A 28 -6.77 2.13 -10.61
CA MET A 28 -7.16 3.48 -10.18
C MET A 28 -6.72 4.56 -11.17
N TRP A 29 -5.49 4.47 -11.71
CA TRP A 29 -5.01 5.41 -12.73
C TRP A 29 -5.87 5.37 -14.00
N LYS A 30 -6.18 4.17 -14.51
CA LYS A 30 -7.03 4.00 -15.70
C LYS A 30 -8.44 4.53 -15.47
N LEU A 31 -9.04 4.21 -14.33
CA LEU A 31 -10.38 4.68 -13.97
C LEU A 31 -10.44 6.21 -13.86
N ALA A 32 -9.39 6.85 -13.33
CA ALA A 32 -9.29 8.31 -13.31
C ALA A 32 -9.23 8.89 -14.74
N LYS A 33 -8.49 8.25 -15.66
CA LYS A 33 -8.44 8.66 -17.07
C LYS A 33 -9.77 8.45 -17.81
N GLU A 34 -10.55 7.46 -17.40
CA GLU A 34 -11.88 7.16 -17.94
C GLU A 34 -13.01 7.98 -17.28
N GLY A 35 -12.72 8.80 -16.26
CA GLY A 35 -13.73 9.57 -15.53
C GLY A 35 -14.64 8.74 -14.62
N LYS A 36 -14.25 7.50 -14.28
CA LYS A 36 -15.02 6.56 -13.47
C LYS A 36 -14.73 6.75 -11.97
N HIS A 37 -15.27 7.83 -11.42
CA HIS A 37 -15.03 8.24 -10.02
C HIS A 37 -15.38 7.14 -9.02
N GLU A 38 -16.59 6.61 -9.07
CA GLU A 38 -17.11 5.66 -8.07
C GLU A 38 -16.27 4.38 -7.99
N GLU A 39 -15.93 3.80 -9.16
CA GLU A 39 -15.10 2.59 -9.23
C GLU A 39 -13.68 2.84 -8.70
N GLY A 40 -13.07 3.98 -9.05
CA GLY A 40 -11.72 4.31 -8.61
C GLY A 40 -11.66 4.62 -7.11
N LEU A 41 -12.67 5.32 -6.58
CA LEU A 41 -12.80 5.61 -5.17
C LEU A 41 -13.06 4.33 -4.36
N ALA A 42 -13.83 3.37 -4.90
CA ALA A 42 -14.07 2.08 -4.26
C ALA A 42 -12.75 1.30 -4.06
N ILE A 43 -11.87 1.28 -5.07
CA ILE A 43 -10.55 0.66 -4.94
C ILE A 43 -9.72 1.39 -3.88
N GLN A 44 -9.66 2.71 -3.93
CA GLN A 44 -8.96 3.51 -2.93
C GLN A 44 -9.43 3.18 -1.51
N ASN A 45 -10.73 3.11 -1.28
CA ASN A 45 -11.30 2.81 0.03
C ASN A 45 -10.97 1.38 0.48
N SER A 46 -11.01 0.39 -0.44
CA SER A 46 -10.64 -1.00 -0.13
C SER A 46 -9.18 -1.15 0.32
N LEU A 47 -8.29 -0.26 -0.14
CA LEU A 47 -6.88 -0.26 0.22
C LEU A 47 -6.57 0.59 1.46
N TYR A 48 -7.51 1.41 1.92
CA TYR A 48 -7.24 2.41 2.96
C TYR A 48 -6.77 1.76 4.27
N ASP A 49 -7.52 0.78 4.78
CA ASP A 49 -7.19 0.12 6.04
C ASP A 49 -5.88 -0.68 5.95
N LYS A 50 -5.69 -1.39 4.82
CA LYS A 50 -4.45 -2.12 4.52
C LYS A 50 -3.25 -1.17 4.48
N TRP A 51 -3.42 0.04 3.96
CA TRP A 51 -2.37 1.04 3.93
C TRP A 51 -2.11 1.70 5.29
N GLN A 52 -3.17 2.03 6.05
CA GLN A 52 -3.05 2.64 7.37
C GLN A 52 -2.27 1.76 8.35
N CYS A 53 -2.42 0.42 8.28
CA CYS A 53 -1.69 -0.49 9.18
C CYS A 53 -0.16 -0.47 9.01
N LEU A 54 0.33 0.02 7.86
CA LEU A 54 1.76 0.13 7.56
C LEU A 54 2.38 1.46 8.02
N GLY A 55 1.56 2.42 8.46
CA GLY A 55 2.03 3.71 8.95
C GLY A 55 2.84 3.61 10.25
N GLY A 56 3.64 4.63 10.52
CA GLY A 56 4.39 4.78 11.77
C GLY A 56 5.91 4.58 11.64
N ASN A 57 6.57 4.49 12.79
CA ASN A 57 8.03 4.37 12.86
C ASN A 57 8.51 3.09 12.17
N GLN A 58 9.76 3.13 11.69
CA GLN A 58 10.42 2.02 11.03
C GLN A 58 9.71 1.59 9.72
N PHE A 59 9.00 2.50 9.05
CA PHE A 59 8.16 2.23 7.87
C PHE A 59 8.68 1.17 6.87
N PRO A 60 9.94 1.17 6.42
CA PRO A 60 10.41 0.16 5.46
C PRO A 60 10.31 -1.29 5.94
N ILE A 61 10.49 -1.58 7.24
CA ILE A 61 10.36 -2.97 7.74
C ILE A 61 8.90 -3.42 7.73
N ARG A 62 7.95 -2.50 7.98
CA ARG A 62 6.50 -2.77 7.91
C ARG A 62 6.10 -3.11 6.47
N LEU A 63 6.57 -2.32 5.51
CA LEU A 63 6.32 -2.56 4.08
C LEU A 63 6.91 -3.88 3.61
N LYS A 64 8.15 -4.18 4.01
CA LYS A 64 8.79 -5.47 3.69
C LYS A 64 8.03 -6.65 4.30
N TYR A 65 7.61 -6.54 5.55
CA TYR A 65 6.82 -7.59 6.20
C TYR A 65 5.46 -7.81 5.53
N ALA A 66 4.81 -6.75 5.06
CA ALA A 66 3.58 -6.87 4.25
C ALA A 66 3.82 -7.61 2.93
N LEU A 67 4.96 -7.36 2.26
CA LEU A 67 5.34 -8.09 1.05
C LEU A 67 5.59 -9.57 1.32
N GLU A 68 6.27 -9.92 2.43
CA GLU A 68 6.42 -11.31 2.87
C GLU A 68 5.06 -11.98 3.15
N CYS A 69 4.12 -11.26 3.79
CA CYS A 69 2.75 -11.77 4.01
C CYS A 69 2.01 -12.06 2.68
N ARG A 70 2.35 -11.36 1.59
CA ARG A 70 1.86 -11.62 0.24
C ARG A 70 2.71 -12.62 -0.55
N GLY A 71 3.59 -13.36 0.12
CA GLY A 71 4.43 -14.40 -0.48
C GLY A 71 5.63 -13.89 -1.28
N ARG A 72 6.05 -12.63 -1.08
CA ARG A 72 7.19 -12.04 -1.79
C ARG A 72 8.39 -11.91 -0.86
N HIS A 73 9.43 -12.69 -1.13
CA HIS A 73 10.67 -12.62 -0.35
C HIS A 73 11.45 -11.33 -0.64
N VAL A 74 11.74 -10.54 0.40
CA VAL A 74 12.35 -9.20 0.30
C VAL A 74 13.54 -8.98 1.24
N GLY A 75 13.87 -10.00 2.04
CA GLY A 75 14.97 -9.98 2.99
C GLY A 75 14.85 -8.90 4.07
N LEU A 76 15.94 -8.66 4.79
CA LEU A 76 15.93 -7.75 5.94
C LEU A 76 16.20 -6.29 5.54
N CYS A 77 15.79 -5.36 6.39
CA CYS A 77 16.24 -3.98 6.32
C CYS A 77 17.66 -3.86 6.90
N ARG A 78 18.42 -2.85 6.43
CA ARG A 78 19.69 -2.47 7.06
C ARG A 78 19.43 -1.54 8.25
N SER A 79 20.37 -1.51 9.18
CA SER A 79 20.39 -0.54 10.30
C SER A 79 20.20 0.90 9.79
N PRO A 80 19.43 1.75 10.50
CA PRO A 80 18.83 1.55 11.83
C PRO A 80 17.43 0.91 11.83
N ILE A 81 16.92 0.50 10.67
CA ILE A 81 15.58 -0.10 10.57
C ILE A 81 15.68 -1.60 10.78
N THR A 82 15.44 -2.06 12.01
CA THR A 82 15.80 -3.43 12.42
C THR A 82 14.75 -4.14 13.27
N TYR A 83 13.77 -3.42 13.82
CA TYR A 83 12.82 -3.99 14.76
C TYR A 83 11.38 -3.69 14.35
N LEU A 84 10.56 -4.74 14.35
CA LEU A 84 9.12 -4.68 14.16
C LEU A 84 8.45 -5.43 15.32
N PRO A 85 7.74 -4.73 16.23
CA PRO A 85 7.03 -5.38 17.32
C PRO A 85 6.05 -6.44 16.84
N GLU A 86 5.86 -7.51 17.63
CA GLU A 86 4.95 -8.60 17.24
C GLU A 86 3.49 -8.13 17.14
N GLU A 87 3.08 -7.14 17.94
CA GLU A 87 1.77 -6.49 17.81
C GLU A 87 1.54 -5.85 16.44
N ASP A 88 2.59 -5.26 15.85
CA ASP A 88 2.51 -4.65 14.53
C ASP A 88 2.55 -5.70 13.43
N LYS A 89 3.36 -6.76 13.62
CA LYS A 89 3.32 -7.92 12.72
C LYS A 89 1.95 -8.55 12.68
N GLU A 90 1.28 -8.68 13.82
CA GLU A 90 -0.06 -9.25 13.88
C GLU A 90 -1.10 -8.36 13.19
N LYS A 91 -1.05 -7.03 13.40
CA LYS A 91 -1.90 -6.08 12.67
C LYS A 91 -1.72 -6.21 11.15
N ILE A 92 -0.47 -6.27 10.70
CA ILE A 92 -0.15 -6.42 9.27
C ILE A 92 -0.63 -7.79 8.76
N ARG A 93 -0.36 -8.90 9.46
CA ARG A 93 -0.85 -10.22 9.06
C ARG A 93 -2.36 -10.23 8.88
N LYS A 94 -3.12 -9.69 9.85
CA LYS A 94 -4.59 -9.64 9.78
C LYS A 94 -5.09 -8.77 8.62
N ALA A 95 -4.50 -7.60 8.40
CA ALA A 95 -4.89 -6.72 7.29
C ALA A 95 -4.58 -7.32 5.91
N PHE A 96 -3.63 -8.26 5.85
CA PHE A 96 -3.19 -8.93 4.63
C PHE A 96 -3.63 -10.40 4.54
N ALA A 97 -4.45 -10.88 5.48
CA ALA A 97 -4.98 -12.24 5.51
C ALA A 97 -6.20 -12.39 4.60
N GLU A 98 -5.97 -12.22 3.29
CA GLU A 98 -6.88 -12.54 2.18
C GLU A 98 -6.06 -12.88 0.92
#